data_AF-A0A1H1QLU3-F1
#
_entry.id   AF-A0A1H1QLU3-F1
#
_cell.length_a   1.000
_cell.length_b   1.000
_cell.length_c   1.000
_cell.angle_alpha   90.00
_cell.angle_beta   90.00
_cell.angle_gamma   90.00
#
_symmetry.space_group_name_H-M   'P 1'
#
loop_
_entity.id
_entity.type
_entity.pdbx_description
1 polymer ?
#
loop_
_entity_poly.entity_id
_entity_poly.type
_entity_poly.pdbx_seq_one_letter_code
_entity_poly.pdbx_strand_id
1 'polypeptide(L)'
;MPDSFSELRDSGGSNRPWVIGAIAVLIVAVLAAAAAAAYALSRPASERSASPAVVTVTAQPAPPNGPAQSPAPGTYTGWITSTSSGAESGFNGVLTFAGDSAMLSYPAKNCALLLTQSRDDAWTARPLTTRCPDSEGTWSVRDAAPGIIELERVGAEGSTTHGTLSWESPV
;
A
#
# COMPACT_ATOMS: atom_id res chain seq x y z
N MET A 1 74.36 26.01 1.31
CA MET A 1 74.06 25.18 2.50
C MET A 1 72.60 24.80 2.36
N PRO A 2 72.26 23.54 2.03
CA PRO A 2 70.86 23.13 1.93
C PRO A 2 70.26 23.05 3.34
N ASP A 3 69.13 23.71 3.55
CA ASP A 3 68.48 23.78 4.85
C ASP A 3 67.91 22.41 5.22
N SER A 4 68.16 21.93 6.45
CA SER A 4 67.72 20.62 6.98
C SER A 4 66.20 20.39 6.96
N PHE A 5 65.40 21.40 6.62
CA PHE A 5 63.94 21.28 6.46
C PHE A 5 63.50 20.84 5.06
N SER A 6 64.43 20.74 4.10
CA SER A 6 64.17 20.29 2.73
C SER A 6 63.81 18.79 2.69
N GLU A 7 64.50 17.97 3.49
CA GLU A 7 64.25 16.52 3.60
C GLU A 7 62.88 16.19 4.19
N LEU A 8 62.33 17.07 5.04
CA LEU A 8 61.00 16.87 5.65
C LEU A 8 59.85 17.16 4.67
N ARG A 9 60.09 17.92 3.61
CA ARG A 9 59.09 18.16 2.54
C ARG A 9 59.03 17.02 1.54
N ASP A 10 60.14 16.30 1.34
CA ASP A 10 60.22 15.13 0.44
C ASP A 10 59.99 13.79 1.15
N SER A 11 60.01 13.74 2.49
CA SER A 11 59.73 12.50 3.25
C SER A 11 58.23 12.17 3.40
N GLY A 12 57.34 13.03 2.91
CA GLY A 12 55.89 12.80 2.92
C GLY A 12 55.45 11.96 1.72
N GLY A 13 55.65 10.64 1.78
CA GLY A 13 55.15 9.72 0.77
C GLY A 13 53.65 9.95 0.50
N SER A 14 53.25 9.91 -0.79
CA SER A 14 51.89 10.24 -1.23
C SER A 14 50.85 9.43 -0.45
N ASN A 15 50.10 10.12 0.41
CA ASN A 15 48.97 9.62 1.19
C ASN A 15 47.67 9.51 0.37
N ARG A 16 47.72 9.86 -0.92
CA ARG A 16 46.58 9.77 -1.86
C ARG A 16 45.88 8.40 -1.88
N PRO A 17 46.55 7.23 -1.94
CA PRO A 17 45.84 5.95 -1.98
C PRO A 17 45.09 5.66 -0.67
N TRP A 18 45.63 6.08 0.48
CA TRP A 18 44.95 5.99 1.78
C TRP A 18 43.75 6.91 1.86
N VAL A 19 43.87 8.15 1.38
CA VAL A 19 42.76 9.11 1.34
C VAL A 19 41.65 8.64 0.40
N ILE A 20 42.00 8.13 -0.78
CA ILE A 20 41.02 7.57 -1.73
C ILE A 20 40.31 6.36 -1.12
N GLY A 21 41.05 5.47 -0.45
CA GLY A 21 40.46 4.33 0.26
C GLY A 21 39.49 4.78 1.37
N ALA A 22 39.87 5.77 2.17
CA ALA A 22 39.02 6.32 3.22
C ALA A 22 37.73 6.95 2.66
N ILE A 23 37.83 7.71 1.56
CA ILE A 23 36.67 8.31 0.89
C ILE A 23 35.75 7.23 0.31
N ALA A 24 36.31 6.20 -0.32
CA ALA A 24 35.52 5.11 -0.88
C ALA A 24 34.73 4.36 0.21
N VAL A 25 35.36 4.06 1.34
CA VAL A 25 34.70 3.43 2.49
C VAL A 25 33.60 4.33 3.04
N LEU A 26 33.85 5.64 3.16
CA LEU A 26 32.85 6.60 3.62
C LEU A 26 31.62 6.63 2.72
N ILE A 27 31.80 6.66 1.40
CA ILE A 27 30.70 6.66 0.43
C ILE A 27 29.87 5.39 0.55
N VAL A 28 30.51 4.22 0.62
CA VAL A 28 29.81 2.94 0.78
C VAL A 28 29.00 2.90 2.08
N ALA A 29 29.57 3.38 3.18
CA ALA A 29 28.89 3.45 4.47
C ALA A 29 27.65 4.36 4.42
N VAL A 30 27.75 5.54 3.78
CA VAL A 30 26.63 6.48 3.61
C VAL A 30 25.52 5.86 2.76
N LEU A 31 25.86 5.20 1.65
CA LEU A 31 24.88 4.53 0.78
C LEU A 31 24.17 3.38 1.51
N ALA A 32 24.91 2.58 2.27
CA ALA A 32 24.34 1.48 3.06
C ALA A 32 23.39 2.01 4.16
N ALA A 33 23.77 3.08 4.85
CA ALA A 33 22.92 3.71 5.86
C ALA A 33 21.64 4.30 5.25
N ALA A 34 21.75 4.99 4.11
CA ALA A 34 20.60 5.54 3.40
C ALA A 34 19.64 4.43 2.92
N ALA A 35 20.17 3.34 2.36
CA ALA A 35 19.37 2.20 1.95
C ALA A 35 18.68 1.51 3.12
N ALA A 36 19.38 1.31 4.24
CA ALA A 36 18.80 0.74 5.46
C ALA A 36 17.68 1.63 6.04
N ALA A 37 17.87 2.94 6.05
CA ALA A 37 16.86 3.89 6.51
C ALA A 37 15.63 3.92 5.59
N ALA A 38 15.83 3.95 4.27
CA ALA A 38 14.75 3.87 3.31
C ALA A 38 13.96 2.56 3.47
N TYR A 39 14.65 1.44 3.66
CA TYR A 39 14.02 0.15 3.89
C TYR A 39 13.25 0.09 5.21
N ALA A 40 13.80 0.65 6.29
CA ALA A 40 13.12 0.72 7.60
C ALA A 40 11.88 1.61 7.55
N LEU A 41 11.93 2.75 6.86
CA LEU A 41 10.80 3.67 6.70
C LEU A 41 9.72 3.12 5.75
N SER A 42 10.11 2.28 4.80
CA SER A 42 9.16 1.65 3.86
C SER A 42 8.46 0.43 4.45
N ARG A 43 8.90 -0.07 5.61
CA ARG A 43 8.21 -1.15 6.30
C ARG A 43 7.05 -0.55 7.09
N PRO A 44 5.79 -0.99 6.85
CA PRO A 44 4.71 -0.67 7.78
C PRO A 44 5.15 -1.17 9.16
N ALA A 45 4.94 -0.34 10.19
CA ALA A 45 5.25 -0.73 11.55
C ALA A 45 4.63 -2.09 11.80
N SER A 46 5.45 -3.12 12.06
CA SER A 46 4.93 -4.39 12.56
C SER A 46 4.26 -4.05 13.88
N GLU A 47 2.94 -3.93 13.85
CA GLU A 47 2.10 -3.78 15.01
C GLU A 47 2.44 -4.95 15.92
N ARG A 48 3.20 -4.65 16.97
CA ARG A 48 3.44 -5.60 18.06
C ARG A 48 2.09 -6.09 18.49
N SER A 49 1.93 -7.41 18.43
CA SER A 49 0.81 -8.19 18.96
C SER A 49 0.13 -7.47 20.13
N ALA A 50 -0.94 -6.74 19.83
CA ALA A 50 -1.90 -6.36 20.84
C ALA A 50 -2.64 -7.65 21.20
N SER A 51 -2.43 -8.12 22.43
CA SER A 51 -3.17 -9.22 23.03
C SER A 51 -4.67 -9.06 22.73
N PRO A 52 -5.38 -10.11 22.28
CA PRO A 52 -6.78 -9.97 21.92
C PRO A 52 -7.58 -9.57 23.17
N ALA A 53 -8.14 -8.36 23.16
CA ALA A 53 -9.15 -7.97 24.13
C ALA A 53 -10.41 -8.78 23.80
N VAL A 54 -10.86 -9.60 24.74
CA VAL A 54 -12.13 -10.33 24.62
C VAL A 54 -13.25 -9.30 24.73
N VAL A 55 -13.76 -8.85 23.60
CA VAL A 55 -14.94 -7.98 23.51
C VAL A 55 -16.18 -8.86 23.59
N THR A 56 -16.97 -8.69 24.64
CA THR A 56 -18.27 -9.34 24.79
C THR A 56 -19.23 -8.72 23.79
N VAL A 57 -19.56 -9.46 22.73
CA VAL A 57 -20.47 -9.02 21.65
C VAL A 57 -21.91 -9.09 22.15
N THR A 58 -22.51 -7.96 22.50
CA THR A 58 -23.98 -7.83 22.52
C THR A 58 -24.43 -7.57 21.10
N ALA A 59 -24.90 -8.62 20.42
CA ALA A 59 -25.46 -8.52 19.08
C ALA A 59 -26.76 -7.69 19.10
N GLN A 60 -26.81 -6.61 18.31
CA GLN A 60 -28.02 -5.85 18.02
C GLN A 60 -28.11 -5.59 16.49
N PRO A 61 -29.32 -5.44 15.93
CA PRO A 61 -29.94 -6.35 14.98
C PRO A 61 -29.45 -6.18 13.55
N ALA A 62 -29.57 -7.27 12.78
CA ALA A 62 -29.25 -7.34 11.36
C ALA A 62 -29.89 -6.18 10.54
N PRO A 63 -29.18 -5.66 9.51
CA PRO A 63 -29.77 -4.74 8.55
C PRO A 63 -30.97 -5.39 7.84
N PRO A 64 -31.96 -4.61 7.37
CA PRO A 64 -33.18 -5.14 6.82
C PRO A 64 -32.87 -6.01 5.61
N ASN A 65 -33.43 -7.23 5.62
CA ASN A 65 -33.54 -8.10 4.45
C ASN A 65 -34.40 -7.39 3.39
N GLY A 66 -33.78 -6.48 2.63
CA GLY A 66 -34.29 -5.97 1.37
C GLY A 66 -33.70 -6.80 0.21
N PRO A 67 -34.39 -6.87 -0.94
CA PRO A 67 -33.84 -7.52 -2.11
C PRO A 67 -32.47 -6.92 -2.45
N ALA A 68 -31.51 -7.76 -2.85
CA ALA A 68 -30.11 -7.43 -3.11
C ALA A 68 -29.94 -6.13 -3.92
N GLN A 69 -29.76 -5.00 -3.25
CA GLN A 69 -29.60 -3.69 -3.89
C GLN A 69 -28.63 -2.87 -3.03
N SER A 70 -27.36 -2.91 -3.44
CA SER A 70 -26.21 -2.20 -2.89
C SER A 70 -25.73 -2.59 -1.49
N PRO A 71 -24.40 -2.66 -1.29
CA PRO A 71 -23.80 -2.81 0.04
C PRO A 71 -24.27 -1.71 0.99
N ALA A 72 -24.36 -2.04 2.28
CA ALA A 72 -24.75 -1.08 3.29
C ALA A 72 -23.80 0.14 3.29
N PRO A 73 -24.32 1.36 3.50
CA PRO A 73 -23.48 2.55 3.62
C PRO A 73 -22.56 2.39 4.83
N GLY A 74 -21.26 2.64 4.62
CA GLY A 74 -20.23 2.40 5.63
C GLY A 74 -18.83 2.30 5.03
N THR A 75 -17.83 2.15 5.90
CA THR A 75 -16.43 1.97 5.52
C THR A 75 -16.02 0.51 5.74
N TYR A 76 -15.43 -0.05 4.70
CA TYR A 76 -14.94 -1.42 4.64
C TYR A 76 -13.43 -1.38 4.40
N THR A 77 -12.68 -2.21 5.12
CA THR A 77 -11.23 -2.33 5.00
C THR A 77 -10.83 -3.77 4.77
N GLY A 78 -9.69 -4.00 4.14
CA GLY A 78 -9.20 -5.35 3.90
C GLY A 78 -8.12 -5.42 2.84
N TRP A 79 -7.77 -6.65 2.47
CA TRP A 79 -6.69 -6.94 1.55
C TRP A 79 -7.22 -7.25 0.16
N ILE A 80 -6.60 -6.64 -0.86
CA ILE A 80 -6.92 -6.82 -2.26
C ILE A 80 -5.69 -7.36 -2.97
N THR A 81 -5.83 -8.49 -3.63
CA THR A 81 -4.82 -9.17 -4.44
C THR A 81 -5.06 -8.87 -5.91
N SER A 82 -3.99 -8.66 -6.65
CA SER A 82 -3.99 -8.42 -8.09
C SER A 82 -2.98 -9.34 -8.74
N THR A 83 -3.46 -10.16 -9.67
CA THR A 83 -2.68 -11.08 -10.48
C THR A 83 -2.60 -10.57 -11.91
N SER A 84 -1.38 -10.44 -12.43
CA SER A 84 -1.11 -10.06 -13.82
C SER A 84 0.07 -10.84 -14.37
N SER A 85 -0.09 -11.50 -15.51
CA SER A 85 0.97 -12.26 -16.20
C SER A 85 1.75 -13.26 -15.32
N GLY A 86 1.09 -13.85 -14.31
CA GLY A 86 1.69 -14.81 -13.38
C GLY A 86 2.39 -14.20 -12.15
N ALA A 87 2.44 -12.87 -12.05
CA ALA A 87 2.88 -12.16 -10.85
C ALA A 87 1.67 -11.77 -9.98
N GLU A 88 1.76 -12.05 -8.68
CA GLU A 88 0.76 -11.67 -7.68
C GLU A 88 1.28 -10.51 -6.84
N SER A 89 0.44 -9.49 -6.63
CA SER A 89 0.72 -8.36 -5.76
C SER A 89 -0.51 -8.02 -4.94
N GLY A 90 -0.33 -7.66 -3.67
CA GLY A 90 -1.43 -7.29 -2.80
C GLY A 90 -1.29 -5.90 -2.18
N PHE A 91 -2.40 -5.32 -1.76
CA PHE A 91 -2.44 -4.03 -1.07
C PHE A 91 -3.66 -3.93 -0.16
N ASN A 92 -3.55 -3.12 0.90
CA ASN A 92 -4.71 -2.75 1.71
C ASN A 92 -5.59 -1.75 0.96
N GLY A 93 -6.89 -2.03 0.94
CA GLY A 93 -7.92 -1.16 0.39
C GLY A 93 -8.89 -0.67 1.46
N VAL A 94 -9.34 0.57 1.31
CA VAL A 94 -10.43 1.16 2.09
C VAL A 94 -11.53 1.55 1.12
N LEU A 95 -12.71 0.95 1.28
CA LEU A 95 -13.89 1.22 0.45
C LEU A 95 -14.97 1.87 1.31
N THR A 96 -15.44 3.05 0.91
CA THR A 96 -16.51 3.74 1.63
C THR A 96 -17.71 3.92 0.71
N PHE A 97 -18.88 3.38 1.10
CA PHE A 97 -20.14 3.54 0.36
C PHE A 97 -20.93 4.75 0.84
N ALA A 98 -21.48 5.49 -0.12
CA ALA A 98 -22.35 6.64 0.06
C ALA A 98 -23.49 6.57 -0.97
N GLY A 99 -24.47 5.68 -0.74
CA GLY A 99 -25.56 5.41 -1.68
C GLY A 99 -25.04 4.74 -2.96
N ASP A 100 -25.36 5.32 -4.12
CA ASP A 100 -24.99 4.79 -5.45
C ASP A 100 -23.54 5.10 -5.85
N SER A 101 -22.76 5.65 -4.93
CA SER A 101 -21.34 5.99 -5.12
C SER A 101 -20.50 5.40 -4.00
N ALA A 102 -19.29 4.99 -4.32
CA ALA A 102 -18.31 4.54 -3.34
C ALA A 102 -16.93 5.09 -3.67
N MET A 103 -16.09 5.24 -2.65
CA MET A 103 -14.70 5.66 -2.81
C MET A 103 -13.78 4.54 -2.37
N LEU A 104 -12.92 4.08 -3.27
CA LEU A 104 -11.92 3.06 -3.01
C LEU A 104 -10.54 3.71 -2.97
N SER A 105 -9.86 3.62 -1.83
CA SER A 105 -8.53 4.17 -1.60
C SER A 105 -7.52 3.08 -1.31
N TYR A 106 -6.32 3.20 -1.91
CA TYR A 106 -5.16 2.36 -1.65
C TYR A 106 -4.02 3.26 -1.13
N PRO A 107 -3.92 3.48 0.20
CA PRO A 107 -2.98 4.44 0.76
C PRO A 107 -1.52 4.16 0.36
N ALA A 108 -1.12 2.89 0.37
CA ALA A 108 0.24 2.47 0.00
C ALA A 108 0.61 2.81 -1.46
N LYS A 109 -0.38 2.90 -2.35
CA LYS A 109 -0.19 3.22 -3.78
C LYS A 109 -0.54 4.68 -4.10
N ASN A 110 -0.93 5.48 -3.11
CA ASN A 110 -1.42 6.86 -3.29
C ASN A 110 -2.49 6.97 -4.38
N CYS A 111 -3.38 5.98 -4.45
CA CYS A 111 -4.39 5.88 -5.47
C CYS A 111 -5.78 5.95 -4.85
N ALA A 112 -6.67 6.72 -5.45
CA ALA A 112 -8.08 6.78 -5.09
C ALA A 112 -8.96 6.70 -6.34
N LEU A 113 -10.06 5.96 -6.21
CA LEU A 113 -11.05 5.71 -7.25
C LEU A 113 -12.44 6.10 -6.75
N LEU A 114 -13.21 6.74 -7.63
CA LEU A 114 -14.64 6.87 -7.48
C LEU A 114 -15.30 5.70 -8.21
N LEU A 115 -16.06 4.91 -7.47
CA LEU A 115 -16.92 3.86 -7.98
C LEU A 115 -18.34 4.41 -8.06
N THR A 116 -18.97 4.31 -9.22
CA THR A 116 -20.37 4.67 -9.40
C THR A 116 -21.14 3.43 -9.80
N GLN A 117 -22.24 3.15 -9.10
CA GLN A 117 -23.07 1.99 -9.41
C GLN A 117 -23.67 2.14 -10.81
N SER A 118 -23.52 1.11 -11.63
CA SER A 118 -24.07 1.08 -12.98
C SER A 118 -25.36 0.25 -13.01
N ARG A 119 -25.28 -1.04 -12.64
CA ARG A 119 -26.42 -1.96 -12.47
C ARG A 119 -26.05 -3.09 -11.52
N ASP A 120 -26.99 -3.53 -10.69
CA ASP A 120 -26.84 -4.67 -9.78
C ASP A 120 -25.53 -4.59 -8.98
N ASP A 121 -24.60 -5.51 -9.21
CA ASP A 121 -23.28 -5.63 -8.58
C ASP A 121 -22.16 -4.93 -9.36
N ALA A 122 -22.44 -4.31 -10.50
CA ALA A 122 -21.46 -3.69 -11.38
C ALA A 122 -21.25 -2.20 -11.05
N TRP A 123 -20.02 -1.85 -10.72
CA TRP A 123 -19.56 -0.51 -10.35
C TRP A 123 -18.51 -0.02 -11.35
N THR A 124 -18.71 1.18 -11.89
CA THR A 124 -17.73 1.79 -12.81
C THR A 124 -16.71 2.58 -12.00
N ALA A 125 -15.43 2.24 -12.11
CA ALA A 125 -14.34 2.96 -11.46
C ALA A 125 -13.78 4.08 -12.34
N ARG A 126 -13.60 5.26 -11.74
CA ARG A 126 -12.90 6.41 -12.30
C ARG A 126 -11.78 6.87 -11.36
N PRO A 127 -10.54 6.99 -11.82
CA PRO A 127 -9.44 7.46 -10.99
C PRO A 127 -9.66 8.92 -10.59
N LEU A 128 -9.51 9.19 -9.30
CA LEU A 128 -9.45 10.54 -8.74
C LEU A 128 -8.02 11.08 -8.69
N THR A 129 -7.04 10.19 -8.89
CA THR A 129 -5.60 10.52 -8.83
C THR A 129 -4.86 9.91 -10.03
N THR A 130 -3.77 10.55 -10.47
CA THR A 130 -2.94 10.09 -11.59
C THR A 130 -2.05 8.88 -11.26
N ARG A 131 -1.99 8.45 -10.01
CA ARG A 131 -1.19 7.31 -9.50
C ARG A 131 -1.92 5.98 -9.58
N CYS A 132 -2.99 5.90 -10.36
CA CYS A 132 -3.81 4.71 -10.53
C CYS A 132 -3.66 4.12 -11.94
N PRO A 133 -2.53 3.46 -12.27
CA PRO A 133 -2.41 2.78 -13.56
C PRO A 133 -3.38 1.59 -13.60
N ASP A 134 -4.06 1.42 -14.74
CA ASP A 134 -4.97 0.31 -15.02
C ASP A 134 -6.07 0.13 -13.96
N SER A 135 -6.49 1.21 -13.32
CA SER A 135 -7.51 1.22 -12.26
C SER A 135 -8.93 1.42 -12.78
N GLU A 136 -9.05 1.89 -14.02
CA GLU A 136 -10.32 2.10 -14.74
C GLU A 136 -10.97 0.76 -15.10
N GLY A 137 -12.30 0.79 -15.24
CA GLY A 137 -13.07 -0.37 -15.64
C GLY A 137 -14.19 -0.69 -14.67
N THR A 138 -14.78 -1.87 -14.84
CA THR A 138 -15.94 -2.32 -14.07
C THR A 138 -15.49 -3.25 -12.96
N TRP A 139 -15.87 -2.91 -11.74
CA TRP A 139 -15.74 -3.76 -10.55
C TRP A 139 -17.07 -4.48 -10.32
N SER A 140 -17.01 -5.77 -10.00
CA SER A 140 -18.10 -6.51 -9.38
C SER A 140 -17.93 -6.39 -7.86
N VAL A 141 -18.96 -5.91 -7.19
CA VAL A 141 -19.00 -5.77 -5.73
C VAL A 141 -20.19 -6.56 -5.21
N ARG A 142 -19.92 -7.57 -4.39
CA ARG A 142 -20.94 -8.52 -3.91
C ARG A 142 -20.91 -8.62 -2.40
N ASP A 143 -22.07 -8.72 -1.78
CA ASP A 143 -22.18 -9.09 -0.37
C ASP A 143 -21.93 -10.59 -0.24
N ALA A 144 -20.80 -10.96 0.36
CA ALA A 144 -20.45 -12.36 0.62
C ALA A 144 -21.07 -12.85 1.93
N ALA A 145 -21.09 -11.97 2.94
CA ALA A 145 -21.73 -12.20 4.23
C ALA A 145 -22.11 -10.86 4.88
N PRO A 146 -22.93 -10.83 5.94
CA PRO A 146 -23.23 -9.59 6.65
C PRO A 146 -21.95 -8.86 7.10
N GLY A 147 -21.73 -7.65 6.57
CA GLY A 147 -20.55 -6.85 6.85
C GLY A 147 -19.28 -7.30 6.12
N ILE A 148 -19.37 -8.22 5.16
CA ILE A 148 -18.27 -8.69 4.33
C ILE A 148 -18.64 -8.54 2.86
N ILE A 149 -17.80 -7.83 2.12
CA ILE A 149 -17.95 -7.64 0.68
C ILE A 149 -16.79 -8.26 -0.07
N GLU A 150 -17.10 -8.84 -1.21
CA GLU A 150 -16.14 -9.29 -2.20
C GLU A 150 -16.07 -8.27 -3.32
N LEU A 151 -14.83 -7.91 -3.68
CA LEU A 151 -14.53 -7.11 -4.85
C LEU A 151 -13.83 -7.99 -5.85
N GLU A 152 -14.26 -7.90 -7.10
CA GLU A 152 -13.60 -8.52 -8.23
C GLU A 152 -13.55 -7.53 -9.39
N ARG A 153 -12.46 -7.56 -10.13
CA ARG A 153 -12.30 -6.82 -11.38
C ARG A 153 -11.42 -7.61 -12.32
N VAL A 154 -11.87 -7.70 -13.56
CA VAL A 154 -11.04 -8.15 -14.68
C VAL A 154 -10.49 -6.90 -15.39
N GLY A 155 -9.18 -6.70 -15.30
CA GLY A 155 -8.44 -5.64 -15.97
C GLY A 155 -8.06 -6.01 -17.40
N ALA A 156 -7.29 -5.13 -18.04
CA ALA A 156 -6.74 -5.38 -19.37
C ALA A 156 -5.77 -6.59 -19.34
N GLU A 157 -5.65 -7.27 -20.49
CA GLU A 157 -4.73 -8.40 -20.69
C GLU A 157 -4.94 -9.60 -19.74
N GLY A 158 -6.16 -9.78 -19.23
CA GLY A 158 -6.48 -10.91 -18.34
C GLY A 158 -5.95 -10.75 -16.91
N SER A 159 -5.53 -9.55 -16.53
CA SER A 159 -5.25 -9.24 -15.12
C SER A 159 -6.54 -9.34 -14.30
N THR A 160 -6.46 -9.96 -13.13
CA THR A 160 -7.60 -10.08 -12.21
C THR A 160 -7.23 -9.46 -10.88
N THR A 161 -8.10 -8.63 -10.36
CA THR A 161 -7.98 -8.03 -9.04
C THR A 161 -9.16 -8.52 -8.21
N HIS A 162 -8.91 -9.14 -7.08
CA HIS A 162 -9.94 -9.64 -6.19
C HIS A 162 -9.58 -9.35 -4.74
N GLY A 163 -10.56 -9.23 -3.87
CA GLY A 163 -10.31 -8.98 -2.46
C GLY A 163 -11.58 -9.05 -1.64
N THR A 164 -11.40 -9.25 -0.35
CA THR A 164 -12.51 -9.28 0.59
C THR A 164 -12.30 -8.17 1.61
N LEU A 165 -13.31 -7.33 1.79
CA LEU A 165 -13.28 -6.23 2.76
C LEU A 165 -14.34 -6.46 3.83
N SER A 166 -14.00 -6.13 5.07
CA SER A 166 -14.87 -6.20 6.22
C SER A 166 -15.29 -4.80 6.68
N TRP A 167 -16.53 -4.66 7.12
CA TRP A 167 -17.05 -3.42 7.68
C TRP A 167 -16.33 -3.09 9.00
N GLU A 168 -15.68 -1.94 9.06
CA GLU A 168 -15.25 -1.32 10.32
C GLU A 168 -16.37 -0.46 10.90
N SER A 169 -16.94 -0.89 12.02
CA SER A 169 -17.88 -0.05 12.77
C SER A 169 -17.13 1.17 13.32
N PRO A 170 -17.63 2.41 13.12
CA PRO A 170 -17.05 3.57 13.78
C PRO A 170 -17.25 3.42 15.30
N VAL A 171 -16.13 3.39 16.03
CA VAL A 171 -16.09 3.35 17.51
C VAL A 171 -16.46 4.71 18.08
#